data_AF-A0A7V8VAM9-F1
#
_entry.id   AF-A0A7V8VAM9-F1
#
_cell.length_a   1.000
_cell.length_b   1.000
_cell.length_c   1.000
_cell.angle_alpha   90.00
_cell.angle_beta   90.00
_cell.angle_gamma   90.00
#
_symmetry.space_group_name_H-M   'P 1'
#
loop_
_entity.id
_entity.type
_entity.pdbx_description
1 polymer ?
#
loop_
_entity_poly.entity_id
_entity_poly.type
_entity_poly.pdbx_seq_one_letter_code
_entity_poly.pdbx_strand_id
1 'polypeptide(L)'
;MHAPADKLASRNQWPKLSASLVWLRDLTLGRHPLVLWLINAAILLLLAGWIVWDARFSSTWDHLEFQLGWTEDGSDLDEFANSLAAQWKIFVLGFMVIVGAVSLGMLTFGITMGSRGHRALSSWMVFLSLACCWLGLMNSWDELIWAGKRLRIDSHVAAFQSIAQSLNQDWPKVDGQRESLGPFMAYPSGKAKTLILLTTPPMAQTGPTFSSIERSDAGGIRFQLSGSERGAWLEWHPSGDQPESFVGGLLEPHHLMRSVSLGEGWFLVSYDQAAQVS
;
A
#
# COMPACT_ATOMS: atom_id res chain seq x y z
N MET A 1 11.53 -54.23 52.44
CA MET A 1 11.09 -53.58 51.18
C MET A 1 11.00 -52.09 51.42
N HIS A 2 12.04 -51.34 51.08
CA HIS A 2 12.06 -49.87 51.15
C HIS A 2 12.14 -49.33 49.74
N ALA A 3 11.13 -48.56 49.33
CA ALA A 3 11.10 -47.86 48.04
C ALA A 3 12.06 -46.66 48.07
N PRO A 4 12.81 -46.38 46.99
CA PRO A 4 13.65 -45.20 46.92
C PRO A 4 12.79 -43.96 46.62
N ALA A 5 13.02 -42.90 47.37
CA ALA A 5 12.41 -41.59 47.16
C ALA A 5 13.08 -40.90 45.97
N ASP A 6 12.36 -40.83 44.84
CA ASP A 6 12.79 -40.12 43.65
C ASP A 6 12.84 -38.60 43.91
N LYS A 7 14.07 -38.06 43.94
CA LYS A 7 14.36 -36.64 43.97
C LYS A 7 13.96 -36.01 42.63
N LEU A 8 12.79 -35.36 42.59
CA LEU A 8 12.43 -34.43 41.52
C LEU A 8 13.44 -33.28 41.49
N ALA A 9 14.37 -33.32 40.54
CA ALA A 9 15.29 -32.23 40.26
C ALA A 9 14.51 -31.03 39.73
N SER A 10 14.28 -30.03 40.59
CA SER A 10 13.76 -28.72 40.19
C SER A 10 14.80 -28.03 39.31
N ARG A 11 14.69 -28.25 38.00
CA ARG A 11 15.56 -27.66 36.98
C ARG A 11 15.31 -26.15 36.97
N ASN A 12 16.15 -25.44 37.72
CA ASN A 12 16.12 -24.00 37.96
C ASN A 12 16.17 -23.24 36.61
N GLN A 13 15.01 -22.83 36.08
CA GLN A 13 14.89 -22.03 34.84
C GLN A 13 15.15 -20.52 35.06
N TRP A 14 15.28 -20.10 36.32
CA TRP A 14 15.53 -18.72 36.73
C TRP A 14 16.85 -18.07 36.25
N PRO A 15 17.98 -18.78 36.04
CA PRO A 15 19.22 -18.10 35.65
C PRO A 15 19.22 -17.61 34.19
N LYS A 16 18.31 -18.11 33.35
CA LYS A 16 18.21 -17.65 31.94
C LYS A 16 17.47 -16.33 31.82
N LEU A 17 16.43 -16.10 32.63
CA LEU A 17 15.64 -14.86 32.62
C LEU A 17 16.42 -13.69 33.25
N SER A 18 17.23 -13.94 34.27
CA SER A 18 18.07 -12.88 34.87
C SER A 18 19.21 -12.46 33.95
N ALA A 19 19.83 -13.41 33.23
CA ALA A 19 20.88 -13.11 32.27
C ALA A 19 20.35 -12.30 31.06
N SER A 20 19.16 -12.61 30.55
CA SER A 20 18.53 -11.82 29.49
C SER A 20 18.12 -10.43 29.97
N LEU A 21 17.63 -10.26 31.20
CA LEU A 21 17.32 -8.95 31.78
C LEU A 21 18.57 -8.07 31.97
N VAL A 22 19.68 -8.66 32.45
CA VAL A 22 20.95 -7.93 32.60
C VAL A 22 21.54 -7.58 31.24
N TRP A 23 21.45 -8.48 30.25
CA TRP A 23 21.86 -8.19 28.88
C TRP A 23 21.01 -7.08 28.26
N LEU A 24 19.68 -7.10 28.44
CA LEU A 24 18.78 -6.05 27.96
C LEU A 24 19.07 -4.70 28.62
N ARG A 25 19.37 -4.72 29.93
CA ARG A 25 19.80 -3.55 30.70
C ARG A 25 21.12 -2.99 30.18
N ASP A 26 22.10 -3.85 29.93
CA ASP A 26 23.42 -3.41 29.47
C ASP A 26 23.39 -2.98 27.98
N LEU A 27 22.49 -3.56 27.17
CA LEU A 27 22.18 -3.11 25.81
C LEU A 27 21.56 -1.71 25.80
N THR A 28 20.69 -1.42 26.77
CA THR A 28 19.96 -0.15 26.89
C THR A 28 20.75 0.96 27.59
N LEU A 29 21.62 0.63 28.54
CA LEU A 29 22.28 1.61 29.42
C LEU A 29 23.79 1.74 29.18
N GLY A 30 24.42 0.80 28.45
CA GLY A 30 25.87 0.66 28.46
C GLY A 30 26.59 1.37 27.32
N ARG A 31 26.29 1.04 26.06
CA ARG A 31 27.22 1.39 24.95
C ARG A 31 26.66 1.69 23.57
N HIS A 32 25.39 1.42 23.22
CA HIS A 32 25.00 1.50 21.80
C HIS A 32 23.59 2.09 21.52
N PRO A 33 23.34 3.37 21.86
CA PRO A 33 22.17 4.09 21.32
C PRO A 33 22.18 4.08 19.78
N LEU A 34 23.37 4.01 19.18
CA LEU A 34 23.58 3.80 17.75
C LEU A 34 22.86 2.58 17.20
N VAL A 35 22.85 1.44 17.91
CA VAL A 35 22.20 0.23 17.41
C VAL A 35 20.69 0.41 17.37
N LEU A 36 20.09 1.01 18.40
CA LEU A 36 18.67 1.32 18.43
C LEU A 36 18.30 2.34 17.33
N TRP A 37 19.14 3.36 17.10
CA TRP A 37 18.95 4.32 16.01
C TRP A 37 19.00 3.63 14.64
N LEU A 38 20.00 2.76 14.40
CA LEU A 38 20.13 2.04 13.14
C LEU A 38 18.95 1.08 12.91
N ILE A 39 18.50 0.38 13.94
CA ILE A 39 17.31 -0.49 13.84
C ILE A 39 16.08 0.35 13.49
N ASN A 40 15.86 1.47 14.18
CA ASN A 40 14.68 2.31 13.95
C ASN A 40 14.70 2.96 12.55
N ALA A 41 15.84 3.48 12.13
CA ALA A 41 16.05 4.02 10.78
C ALA A 41 15.88 2.93 9.70
N ALA A 42 16.42 1.73 9.91
CA ALA A 42 16.27 0.63 8.98
C ALA A 42 14.80 0.20 8.84
N ILE A 43 14.06 0.08 9.94
CA ILE A 43 12.62 -0.24 9.90
C ILE A 43 11.86 0.84 9.15
N LEU A 44 12.15 2.12 9.41
CA LEU A 44 11.49 3.23 8.73
C LEU A 44 11.74 3.21 7.22
N LEU A 45 12.98 2.99 6.79
CA LEU A 45 13.34 2.89 5.37
C LEU A 45 12.74 1.65 4.71
N LEU A 46 12.74 0.51 5.40
CA LEU A 46 12.10 -0.71 4.91
C LEU A 46 10.59 -0.52 4.75
N LEU A 47 9.94 0.13 5.70
CA LEU A 47 8.51 0.41 5.64
C LEU A 47 8.18 1.38 4.50
N ALA A 48 8.94 2.47 4.35
CA ALA A 48 8.78 3.40 3.24
C ALA A 48 9.01 2.71 1.88
N GLY A 49 10.05 1.90 1.75
CA GLY A 49 10.32 1.11 0.54
C GLY A 49 9.22 0.09 0.26
N TRP A 50 8.68 -0.54 1.31
CA TRP A 50 7.57 -1.47 1.17
C TRP A 50 6.29 -0.77 0.71
N ILE A 51 5.93 0.39 1.28
CA ILE A 51 4.78 1.20 0.83
C ILE A 51 4.88 1.53 -0.66
N VAL A 52 6.06 1.92 -1.14
CA VAL A 52 6.29 2.25 -2.55
C VAL A 52 6.23 1.01 -3.44
N TRP A 53 6.71 -0.14 -2.98
CA TRP A 53 6.81 -1.36 -3.81
C TRP A 53 5.52 -2.19 -3.83
N ASP A 54 4.84 -2.32 -2.68
CA ASP A 54 3.67 -3.20 -2.54
C ASP A 54 2.38 -2.45 -2.84
N ALA A 55 1.82 -2.74 -4.01
CA ALA A 55 0.56 -2.18 -4.46
C ALA A 55 -0.63 -2.48 -3.52
N ARG A 56 -0.52 -3.52 -2.69
CA ARG A 56 -1.55 -3.91 -1.71
C ARG A 56 -1.26 -3.44 -0.29
N PHE A 57 -0.41 -2.43 -0.12
CA PHE A 57 -0.09 -1.92 1.21
C PHE A 57 -1.33 -1.39 1.93
N SER A 58 -2.17 -0.57 1.28
CA SER A 58 -3.39 -0.02 1.90
C SER A 58 -4.30 -1.11 2.46
N SER A 59 -4.62 -2.14 1.67
CA SER A 59 -5.46 -3.26 2.16
C SER A 59 -4.80 -4.05 3.30
N THR A 60 -3.46 -4.11 3.32
CA THR A 60 -2.72 -4.77 4.42
C THR A 60 -2.81 -3.92 5.70
N TRP A 61 -2.75 -2.60 5.56
CA TRP A 61 -2.90 -1.64 6.65
C TRP A 61 -4.33 -1.63 7.21
N ASP A 62 -5.34 -1.53 6.34
CA ASP A 62 -6.75 -1.54 6.74
C ASP A 62 -7.10 -2.82 7.54
N HIS A 63 -6.54 -3.96 7.12
CA HIS A 63 -6.72 -5.21 7.85
C HIS A 63 -5.99 -5.23 9.21
N LEU A 64 -4.82 -4.60 9.30
CA LEU A 64 -4.13 -4.44 10.58
C LEU A 64 -4.93 -3.54 11.53
N GLU A 65 -5.51 -2.45 11.04
CA GLU A 65 -6.40 -1.57 11.83
C GLU A 65 -7.64 -2.32 12.32
N PHE A 66 -8.24 -3.14 11.45
CA PHE A 66 -9.36 -4.00 11.82
C PHE A 66 -8.97 -5.01 12.91
N GLN A 67 -7.81 -5.67 12.79
CA GLN A 67 -7.31 -6.60 13.82
C GLN A 67 -7.00 -5.91 15.16
N LEU A 68 -6.61 -4.63 15.12
CA LEU A 68 -6.42 -3.80 16.31
C LEU A 68 -7.74 -3.27 16.89
N GLY A 69 -8.86 -3.46 16.20
CA GLY A 69 -10.19 -2.98 16.60
C GLY A 69 -10.37 -1.48 16.42
N TRP A 70 -9.63 -0.85 15.51
CA TRP A 70 -9.75 0.59 15.22
C TRP A 70 -10.84 0.89 14.19
N THR A 71 -11.20 -0.07 13.35
CA THR A 71 -12.23 0.04 12.31
C THR A 71 -13.25 -1.10 12.47
N GLU A 72 -14.54 -0.80 12.28
CA GLU A 72 -15.64 -1.78 12.42
C GLU A 72 -16.03 -2.45 11.08
N ASP A 73 -15.57 -1.91 9.94
CA ASP A 73 -16.02 -2.35 8.62
C ASP A 73 -15.17 -3.51 8.08
N GLY A 74 -15.70 -4.74 8.18
CA GLY A 74 -15.01 -5.98 7.80
C GLY A 74 -15.43 -6.57 6.44
N SER A 75 -16.38 -5.95 5.74
CA SER A 75 -17.08 -6.57 4.61
C SER A 75 -16.20 -6.91 3.39
N ASP A 76 -15.14 -6.14 3.14
CA ASP A 76 -14.18 -6.38 2.05
C ASP A 76 -12.95 -7.23 2.48
N LEU A 77 -12.86 -7.64 3.75
CA LEU A 77 -11.67 -8.31 4.30
C LEU A 77 -11.67 -9.84 4.16
N ASP A 78 -12.84 -10.46 3.96
CA ASP A 78 -13.00 -11.92 3.96
C ASP A 78 -12.34 -12.60 2.73
N GLU A 79 -12.32 -11.93 1.58
CA GLU A 79 -11.67 -12.48 0.38
C GLU A 79 -10.14 -12.46 0.48
N PHE A 80 -9.58 -11.44 1.16
CA PHE A 80 -8.14 -11.26 1.32
C PHE A 80 -7.55 -12.14 2.44
N ALA A 81 -8.30 -12.31 3.55
CA ALA A 81 -7.87 -13.03 4.75
C ALA A 81 -7.58 -14.52 4.52
N ASN A 82 -8.14 -15.11 3.46
CA ASN A 82 -8.00 -16.53 3.16
C ASN A 82 -6.67 -16.91 2.50
N SER A 83 -5.82 -15.94 2.13
CA SER A 83 -4.50 -16.24 1.57
C SER A 83 -3.40 -16.22 2.63
N LEU A 84 -2.65 -17.32 2.76
CA LEU A 84 -1.50 -17.44 3.68
C LEU A 84 -0.47 -16.32 3.45
N ALA A 85 -0.30 -15.89 2.19
CA ALA A 85 0.58 -14.79 1.83
C ALA A 85 0.12 -13.44 2.42
N ALA A 86 -1.19 -13.15 2.43
CA ALA A 86 -1.72 -11.94 3.06
C ALA A 86 -1.50 -11.95 4.56
N GLN A 87 -1.82 -13.06 5.23
CA GLN A 87 -1.63 -13.20 6.68
C GLN A 87 -0.16 -13.02 7.08
N TRP A 88 0.76 -13.60 6.31
CA TRP A 88 2.20 -13.40 6.53
C TRP A 88 2.60 -11.92 6.40
N LYS A 89 2.12 -11.21 5.38
CA LYS A 89 2.37 -9.77 5.21
C LYS A 89 1.87 -8.96 6.41
N ILE A 90 0.64 -9.22 6.86
CA ILE A 90 0.05 -8.55 8.02
C ILE A 90 0.91 -8.79 9.27
N PHE A 91 1.34 -10.03 9.52
CA PHE A 91 2.20 -10.36 10.65
C PHE A 91 3.55 -9.62 10.58
N VAL A 92 4.19 -9.61 9.41
CA VAL A 92 5.47 -8.90 9.20
C VAL A 92 5.30 -7.40 9.41
N LEU A 93 4.23 -6.80 8.90
CA LEU A 93 3.90 -5.39 9.09
C LEU A 93 3.69 -5.06 10.58
N GLY A 94 2.82 -5.81 11.25
CA GLY A 94 2.57 -5.65 12.69
C GLY A 94 3.84 -5.81 13.52
N PHE A 95 4.68 -6.80 13.20
CA PHE A 95 5.98 -6.99 13.84
C PHE A 95 6.92 -5.78 13.65
N MET A 96 7.02 -5.25 12.42
CA MET A 96 7.83 -4.05 12.14
C MET A 96 7.34 -2.83 12.93
N VAL A 97 6.03 -2.60 12.99
CA VAL A 97 5.43 -1.50 13.76
C VAL A 97 5.73 -1.65 15.25
N ILE A 98 5.55 -2.84 15.82
CA ILE A 98 5.85 -3.11 17.24
C ILE A 98 7.33 -2.90 17.54
N VAL A 99 8.24 -3.45 16.74
CA VAL A 99 9.69 -3.28 16.96
C VAL A 99 10.09 -1.80 16.81
N GLY A 100 9.52 -1.09 15.84
CA GLY A 100 9.72 0.36 15.66
C GLY A 100 9.27 1.14 16.89
N ALA A 101 8.05 0.90 17.38
CA ALA A 101 7.47 1.56 18.54
C ALA A 101 8.23 1.25 19.84
N VAL A 102 8.55 -0.02 20.09
CA VAL A 102 9.34 -0.44 21.26
C VAL A 102 10.74 0.18 21.21
N SER A 103 11.42 0.16 20.06
CA SER A 103 12.73 0.79 19.90
C SER A 103 12.67 2.29 20.18
N LEU A 104 11.66 3.00 19.67
CA LEU A 104 11.45 4.43 19.92
C LEU A 104 11.15 4.72 21.41
N GLY A 105 10.35 3.87 22.05
CA GLY A 105 10.06 3.96 23.49
C GLY A 105 11.32 3.74 24.34
N MET A 106 12.14 2.75 24.00
CA MET A 106 13.43 2.50 24.66
C MET A 106 14.41 3.66 24.48
N LEU A 107 14.44 4.29 23.29
CA LEU A 107 15.22 5.50 23.04
C LEU A 107 14.74 6.67 23.91
N THR A 108 13.43 6.88 23.99
CA THR A 108 12.82 7.94 24.81
C THR A 108 13.16 7.74 26.29
N PHE A 109 13.01 6.51 26.78
CA PHE A 109 13.37 6.14 28.15
C PHE A 109 14.87 6.30 28.43
N GLY A 110 15.72 5.85 27.51
CA GLY A 110 17.17 5.97 27.63
C GLY A 110 17.65 7.42 27.64
N ILE A 111 17.01 8.32 26.89
CA ILE A 111 17.36 9.74 26.86
C ILE A 111 16.87 10.46 28.14
N THR A 112 15.68 10.13 28.64
CA THR A 112 15.09 10.78 29.82
C THR A 112 15.69 10.30 31.14
N MET A 113 15.82 8.98 31.32
CA MET A 113 16.28 8.36 32.57
C MET A 113 17.74 7.86 32.55
N GLY A 114 18.42 7.89 31.39
CA GLY A 114 19.77 7.36 31.25
C GLY A 114 20.89 8.22 31.87
N SER A 115 22.10 7.63 31.89
CA SER A 115 23.31 8.24 32.42
C SER A 115 23.67 9.55 31.70
N ARG A 116 24.45 10.43 32.36
CA ARG A 116 24.81 11.79 31.86
C ARG A 116 25.37 11.80 30.43
N GLY A 117 25.95 10.69 29.93
CA GLY A 117 26.46 10.57 28.56
C GLY A 117 25.38 10.53 27.47
N HIS A 118 24.18 10.03 27.76
CA HIS A 118 23.07 9.94 26.79
C HIS A 118 22.30 11.25 26.61
N ARG A 119 22.58 12.26 27.44
CA ARG A 119 21.95 13.60 27.37
C ARG A 119 22.68 14.57 26.44
N ALA A 120 23.59 14.09 25.61
CA ALA A 120 24.24 14.92 24.60
C ALA A 120 23.19 15.52 23.64
N LEU A 121 23.36 16.79 23.27
CA LEU A 121 22.48 17.49 22.33
C LEU A 121 22.31 16.72 21.01
N SER A 122 23.38 16.07 20.55
CA SER A 122 23.36 15.24 19.33
C SER A 122 22.37 14.08 19.41
N SER A 123 22.23 13.43 20.57
CA SER A 123 21.28 12.34 20.79
C SER A 123 19.83 12.81 20.66
N TRP A 124 19.53 13.99 21.23
CA TRP A 124 18.22 14.63 21.09
C TRP A 124 17.89 15.01 19.66
N MET A 125 18.88 15.52 18.89
CA MET A 125 18.67 15.85 17.48
C MET A 125 18.36 14.61 16.63
N VAL A 126 19.08 13.50 16.84
CA VAL A 126 18.83 12.24 16.12
C VAL A 126 17.45 11.68 16.49
N PHE A 127 17.10 11.66 17.78
CA PHE A 127 15.78 11.22 18.22
C PHE A 127 14.66 12.06 17.61
N LEU A 128 14.78 13.39 17.66
CA LEU A 128 13.79 14.30 17.09
C LEU A 128 13.66 14.09 15.59
N SER A 129 14.78 13.93 14.87
CA SER A 129 14.76 13.63 13.44
C SER A 129 14.03 12.33 13.14
N LEU A 130 14.29 11.25 13.89
CA LEU A 130 13.59 9.98 13.71
C LEU A 130 12.10 10.10 14.00
N ALA A 131 11.72 10.80 15.08
CA ALA A 131 10.33 11.05 15.42
C ALA A 131 9.62 11.85 14.30
N CYS A 132 10.26 12.89 13.79
CA CYS A 132 9.76 13.65 12.64
C CYS A 132 9.63 12.78 11.38
N CYS A 133 10.56 11.86 11.12
CA CYS A 133 10.44 10.93 9.99
C CYS A 133 9.27 9.96 10.16
N TRP A 134 9.02 9.43 11.36
CA TRP A 134 7.85 8.58 11.63
C TRP A 134 6.55 9.34 11.44
N LEU A 135 6.45 10.55 11.99
CA LEU A 135 5.27 11.41 11.80
C LEU A 135 5.08 11.80 10.34
N GLY A 136 6.17 12.13 9.64
CA GLY A 136 6.17 12.38 8.20
C GLY A 136 5.63 11.19 7.44
N LEU A 137 6.15 9.99 7.72
CA LEU A 137 5.68 8.75 7.10
C LEU A 137 4.18 8.52 7.36
N MET A 138 3.71 8.68 8.60
CA MET A 138 2.30 8.52 8.95
C MET A 138 1.39 9.54 8.25
N ASN A 139 1.86 10.77 8.05
CA ASN A 139 1.06 11.83 7.42
C ASN A 139 1.16 11.83 5.88
N SER A 140 2.19 11.20 5.30
CA SER A 140 2.45 11.20 3.86
C SER A 140 2.47 9.80 3.24
N TRP A 141 1.92 8.79 3.90
CA TRP A 141 1.88 7.44 3.37
C TRP A 141 1.04 7.35 2.08
N ASP A 142 -0.08 8.09 2.00
CA ASP A 142 -0.90 8.21 0.79
C ASP A 142 -0.11 8.75 -0.41
N GLU A 143 0.77 9.73 -0.18
CA GLU A 143 1.68 10.27 -1.19
C GLU A 143 2.68 9.22 -1.68
N LEU A 144 3.23 8.42 -0.76
CA LEU A 144 4.16 7.34 -1.10
C LEU A 144 3.46 6.22 -1.86
N ILE A 145 2.23 5.86 -1.48
CA ILE A 145 1.40 4.92 -2.24
C ILE A 145 1.21 5.44 -3.65
N TRP A 146 0.80 6.71 -3.79
CA TRP A 146 0.59 7.33 -5.09
C TRP A 146 1.87 7.34 -5.95
N ALA A 147 3.01 7.70 -5.35
CA ALA A 147 4.31 7.63 -6.01
C ALA A 147 4.64 6.18 -6.44
N GLY A 148 4.36 5.19 -5.61
CA GLY A 148 4.50 3.78 -5.93
C GLY A 148 3.61 3.35 -7.10
N LYS A 149 2.34 3.74 -7.10
CA LYS A 149 1.41 3.50 -8.22
C LYS A 149 1.94 4.09 -9.51
N ARG A 150 2.39 5.35 -9.47
CA ARG A 150 3.01 6.01 -10.62
C ARG A 150 4.18 5.20 -11.17
N LEU A 151 5.16 4.83 -10.33
CA LEU A 151 6.35 4.10 -10.77
C LEU A 151 6.02 2.74 -11.41
N ARG A 152 5.07 2.00 -10.83
CA ARG A 152 4.66 0.69 -11.37
C ARG A 152 3.91 0.85 -12.69
N ILE A 153 2.94 1.76 -12.76
CA ILE A 153 2.14 1.98 -13.96
C ILE A 153 2.98 2.54 -15.11
N ASP A 154 3.91 3.46 -14.84
CA ASP A 154 4.79 4.05 -15.85
C ASP A 154 5.52 2.97 -16.66
N SER A 155 5.99 1.91 -16.00
CA SER A 155 6.66 0.77 -16.64
C SER A 155 5.76 -0.08 -17.56
N HIS A 156 4.44 0.10 -17.47
CA HIS A 156 3.45 -0.65 -18.23
C HIS A 156 2.68 0.21 -19.26
N VAL A 157 2.89 1.53 -19.31
CA VAL A 157 2.17 2.45 -20.22
C VAL A 157 2.25 1.98 -21.68
N ALA A 158 3.42 1.52 -22.11
CA ALA A 158 3.62 1.03 -23.49
C ALA A 158 2.66 -0.11 -23.88
N ALA A 159 2.24 -0.95 -22.92
CA ALA A 159 1.29 -2.03 -23.17
C ALA A 159 -0.14 -1.52 -23.40
N PHE A 160 -0.50 -0.39 -22.81
CA PHE A 160 -1.81 0.25 -23.02
C PHE A 160 -1.85 1.08 -24.31
N GLN A 161 -0.68 1.53 -24.81
CA GLN A 161 -0.58 2.35 -26.02
C GLN A 161 -1.26 1.72 -27.24
N SER A 162 -0.98 0.45 -27.52
CA SER A 162 -1.57 -0.24 -28.67
C SER A 162 -3.10 -0.36 -28.54
N ILE A 163 -3.60 -0.56 -27.33
CA ILE A 163 -5.03 -0.68 -27.03
C ILE A 163 -5.73 0.66 -27.17
N ALA A 164 -5.16 1.71 -26.57
CA ALA A 164 -5.71 3.07 -26.68
C ALA A 164 -5.75 3.53 -28.13
N GLN A 165 -4.68 3.28 -28.91
CA GLN A 165 -4.66 3.61 -30.34
C GLN A 165 -5.73 2.83 -31.13
N SER A 166 -5.85 1.52 -30.89
CA SER A 166 -6.87 0.68 -31.53
C SER A 166 -8.30 1.16 -31.20
N LEU A 167 -8.57 1.50 -29.94
CA LEU A 167 -9.87 2.00 -29.49
C LEU A 167 -10.18 3.41 -29.99
N ASN A 168 -9.18 4.27 -30.11
CA ASN A 168 -9.36 5.61 -30.65
C ASN A 168 -9.71 5.56 -32.14
N GLN A 169 -9.11 4.64 -32.90
CA GLN A 169 -9.40 4.43 -34.32
C GLN A 169 -10.75 3.76 -34.57
N ASP A 170 -11.06 2.71 -33.82
CA ASP A 170 -12.29 1.93 -33.97
C ASP A 170 -12.90 1.64 -32.59
N TRP A 171 -13.87 2.45 -32.21
CA TRP A 171 -14.60 2.30 -30.94
C TRP A 171 -15.81 1.37 -31.12
N PRO A 172 -15.89 0.26 -30.35
CA PRO A 172 -17.02 -0.67 -30.44
C PRO A 172 -18.37 -0.01 -30.11
N LYS A 173 -19.39 -0.28 -30.93
CA LYS A 173 -20.77 0.20 -30.71
C LYS A 173 -21.72 -0.86 -30.18
N VAL A 174 -21.30 -2.12 -30.25
CA VAL A 174 -22.08 -3.31 -29.85
C VAL A 174 -21.17 -4.24 -29.06
N ASP A 175 -21.78 -5.10 -28.25
CA ASP A 175 -21.10 -6.14 -27.48
C ASP A 175 -20.26 -7.03 -28.40
N GLY A 176 -19.16 -7.56 -27.88
CA GLY A 176 -18.28 -8.38 -28.68
C GLY A 176 -17.04 -8.86 -27.94
N GLN A 177 -16.04 -9.25 -28.71
CA GLN A 177 -14.76 -9.72 -28.20
C GLN A 177 -13.63 -9.17 -29.05
N ARG A 178 -12.55 -8.73 -28.39
CA ARG A 178 -11.28 -8.34 -29.05
C ARG A 178 -10.13 -9.12 -28.43
N GLU A 179 -9.11 -9.41 -29.22
CA GLU A 179 -7.95 -10.18 -28.76
C GLU A 179 -7.24 -9.52 -27.57
N SER A 180 -7.07 -8.19 -27.60
CA SER A 180 -6.41 -7.44 -26.53
C SER A 180 -7.26 -7.20 -25.28
N LEU A 181 -8.59 -7.29 -25.39
CA LEU A 181 -9.53 -6.93 -24.31
C LEU A 181 -10.27 -8.13 -23.72
N GLY A 182 -10.41 -9.22 -24.48
CA GLY A 182 -11.36 -10.29 -24.19
C GLY A 182 -12.81 -9.90 -24.55
N PRO A 183 -13.80 -10.68 -24.06
CA PRO A 183 -15.22 -10.35 -24.17
C PRO A 183 -15.58 -9.08 -23.37
N PHE A 184 -16.42 -8.23 -23.97
CA PHE A 184 -16.89 -6.98 -23.38
C PHE A 184 -18.35 -6.68 -23.73
N MET A 185 -18.99 -5.86 -22.89
CA MET A 185 -20.28 -5.24 -23.16
C MET A 185 -20.11 -3.75 -23.46
N ALA A 186 -20.76 -3.26 -24.50
CA ALA A 186 -20.72 -1.87 -24.93
C ALA A 186 -21.92 -1.11 -24.38
N TYR A 187 -21.67 -0.13 -23.51
CA TYR A 187 -22.71 0.62 -22.78
C TYR A 187 -22.58 2.14 -22.94
N PRO A 188 -23.69 2.89 -23.03
CA PRO A 188 -25.06 2.43 -23.27
C PRO A 188 -25.26 1.97 -24.72
N SER A 189 -26.26 1.10 -24.95
CA SER A 189 -26.56 0.58 -26.29
C SER A 189 -26.85 1.72 -27.29
N GLY A 190 -26.28 1.62 -28.50
CA GLY A 190 -26.43 2.60 -29.58
C GLY A 190 -25.48 3.80 -29.53
N LYS A 191 -25.04 4.23 -28.33
CA LYS A 191 -24.05 5.30 -28.13
C LYS A 191 -23.05 4.89 -27.05
N ALA A 192 -22.39 3.75 -27.27
CA ALA A 192 -21.48 3.19 -26.29
C ALA A 192 -20.34 4.18 -25.97
N LYS A 193 -20.21 4.53 -24.68
CA LYS A 193 -19.11 5.34 -24.14
C LYS A 193 -18.23 4.55 -23.18
N THR A 194 -18.73 3.43 -22.67
CA THR A 194 -18.05 2.55 -21.72
C THR A 194 -18.04 1.13 -22.25
N LEU A 195 -16.90 0.46 -22.11
CA LEU A 195 -16.73 -0.97 -22.36
C LEU A 195 -16.55 -1.64 -21.00
N ILE A 196 -17.51 -2.49 -20.62
CA ILE A 196 -17.45 -3.28 -19.39
C ILE A 196 -16.82 -4.62 -19.76
N LEU A 197 -15.66 -4.93 -19.19
CA LEU A 197 -14.97 -6.17 -19.49
C LEU A 197 -15.57 -7.32 -18.67
N LEU A 198 -15.86 -8.43 -19.35
CA LEU A 198 -16.44 -9.62 -18.72
C LEU A 198 -15.37 -10.58 -18.16
N THR A 199 -14.13 -10.41 -18.61
CA THR A 199 -12.98 -11.20 -18.17
C THR A 199 -11.76 -10.31 -18.04
N THR A 200 -10.83 -10.69 -17.16
CA THR A 200 -9.53 -10.04 -17.06
C THR A 200 -8.74 -10.18 -18.38
N PRO A 201 -8.26 -9.08 -18.99
CA PRO A 201 -7.49 -9.13 -20.22
C PRO A 201 -6.22 -9.98 -20.10
N PRO A 202 -5.79 -10.68 -21.17
CA PRO A 202 -4.63 -11.58 -21.13
C PRO A 202 -3.30 -10.85 -20.86
N MET A 203 -3.20 -9.56 -21.21
CA MET A 203 -2.03 -8.72 -20.88
C MET A 203 -1.78 -8.55 -19.38
N ALA A 204 -2.77 -8.85 -18.54
CA ALA A 204 -2.73 -8.56 -17.12
C ALA A 204 -2.16 -9.68 -16.25
N GLN A 205 -1.60 -10.75 -16.83
CA GLN A 205 -1.02 -11.86 -16.06
C GLN A 205 0.19 -11.44 -15.20
N THR A 206 0.88 -10.36 -15.55
CA THR A 206 2.04 -9.84 -14.81
C THR A 206 2.02 -8.33 -14.58
N GLY A 207 0.96 -7.63 -15.02
CA GLY A 207 0.85 -6.17 -14.99
C GLY A 207 -0.48 -5.69 -14.38
N PRO A 208 -0.74 -4.37 -14.40
CA PRO A 208 -1.98 -3.80 -13.91
C PRO A 208 -3.18 -4.36 -14.69
N THR A 209 -4.22 -4.76 -13.95
CA THR A 209 -5.50 -5.18 -14.51
C THR A 209 -6.44 -3.98 -14.62
N PHE A 210 -7.46 -4.07 -15.47
CA PHE A 210 -8.52 -3.06 -15.56
C PHE A 210 -9.88 -3.75 -15.77
N SER A 211 -10.95 -3.11 -15.30
CA SER A 211 -12.32 -3.66 -15.32
C SER A 211 -13.22 -2.99 -16.37
N SER A 212 -12.95 -1.73 -16.68
CA SER A 212 -13.73 -0.96 -17.65
C SER A 212 -12.84 -0.01 -18.43
N ILE A 213 -13.32 0.38 -19.61
CA ILE A 213 -12.69 1.39 -20.45
C ILE A 213 -13.75 2.42 -20.82
N GLU A 214 -13.44 3.70 -20.65
CA GLU A 214 -14.34 4.79 -21.03
C GLU A 214 -13.74 5.68 -22.09
N ARG A 215 -14.59 6.24 -22.94
CA ARG A 215 -14.23 7.22 -23.95
C ARG A 215 -14.76 8.59 -23.58
N SER A 216 -13.88 9.58 -23.55
CA SER A 216 -14.26 10.99 -23.40
C SER A 216 -14.83 11.55 -24.70
N ASP A 217 -15.62 12.63 -24.60
CA ASP A 217 -16.19 13.29 -25.77
C ASP A 217 -15.09 13.92 -26.67
N ALA A 218 -13.94 14.27 -26.08
CA ALA A 218 -12.75 14.74 -26.80
C ALA A 218 -11.92 13.61 -27.43
N GLY A 219 -12.27 12.34 -27.20
CA GLY A 219 -11.58 11.17 -27.73
C GLY A 219 -10.48 10.59 -26.83
N GLY A 220 -10.37 11.06 -25.59
CA GLY A 220 -9.54 10.43 -24.56
C GLY A 220 -10.05 9.04 -24.18
N ILE A 221 -9.15 8.16 -23.77
CA ILE A 221 -9.44 6.77 -23.39
C ILE A 221 -9.01 6.58 -21.94
N ARG A 222 -9.93 6.13 -21.11
CA ARG A 222 -9.74 5.98 -19.66
C ARG A 222 -9.86 4.52 -19.28
N PHE A 223 -8.86 3.99 -18.59
CA PHE A 223 -8.84 2.62 -18.10
C PHE A 223 -9.03 2.64 -16.59
N GLN A 224 -10.13 2.07 -16.11
CA GLN A 224 -10.36 1.91 -14.67
C GLN A 224 -9.52 0.74 -14.16
N LEU A 225 -8.46 1.06 -13.41
CA LEU A 225 -7.53 0.04 -12.92
C LEU A 225 -8.19 -0.78 -11.81
N SER A 226 -7.89 -2.07 -11.81
CA SER A 226 -8.42 -3.05 -10.85
C SER A 226 -7.28 -3.80 -10.14
N GLY A 227 -7.64 -4.77 -9.30
CA GLY A 227 -6.66 -5.55 -8.56
C GLY A 227 -5.86 -4.68 -7.59
N SER A 228 -4.53 -4.74 -7.69
CA SER A 228 -3.66 -4.00 -6.76
C SER A 228 -3.56 -2.50 -7.04
N GLU A 229 -4.04 -2.04 -8.20
CA GLU A 229 -4.01 -0.62 -8.57
C GLU A 229 -5.40 0.03 -8.47
N ARG A 230 -6.36 -0.65 -7.82
CA ARG A 230 -7.74 -0.17 -7.60
C ARG A 230 -7.79 1.26 -7.07
N GLY A 231 -8.80 2.01 -7.50
CA GLY A 231 -9.00 3.43 -7.13
C GLY A 231 -8.14 4.42 -7.93
N ALA A 232 -7.32 3.92 -8.86
CA ALA A 232 -6.63 4.74 -9.85
C ALA A 232 -7.16 4.44 -11.26
N TRP A 233 -6.99 5.42 -12.13
CA TRP A 233 -7.36 5.39 -13.54
C TRP A 233 -6.13 5.73 -14.36
N LEU A 234 -5.94 5.01 -15.44
CA LEU A 234 -4.92 5.34 -16.43
C LEU A 234 -5.62 5.97 -17.63
N GLU A 235 -5.29 7.22 -17.95
CA GLU A 235 -5.96 7.98 -19.01
C GLU A 235 -4.97 8.36 -20.10
N TRP A 236 -5.38 8.15 -21.35
CA TRP A 236 -4.72 8.69 -22.52
C TRP A 236 -5.56 9.81 -23.12
N HIS A 237 -4.94 10.93 -23.41
CA HIS A 237 -5.58 12.10 -24.02
C HIS A 237 -4.87 12.54 -25.31
N PRO A 238 -5.61 13.06 -26.30
CA PRO A 238 -5.02 13.77 -27.43
C PRO A 238 -4.17 14.96 -26.98
N SER A 239 -3.24 15.40 -27.84
CA SER A 239 -2.35 16.53 -27.53
C SER A 239 -3.14 17.80 -27.19
N GLY A 240 -2.81 18.41 -26.04
CA GLY A 240 -3.43 19.65 -25.57
C GLY A 240 -4.63 19.44 -24.65
N ASP A 241 -5.11 18.21 -24.51
CA ASP A 241 -6.19 17.84 -23.59
C ASP A 241 -5.62 17.33 -22.25
N GLN A 242 -6.42 17.43 -21.18
CA GLN A 242 -6.02 17.02 -19.83
C GLN A 242 -7.16 16.27 -19.11
N PRO A 243 -6.86 15.43 -18.11
CA PRO A 243 -7.88 14.81 -17.29
C PRO A 243 -8.74 15.86 -16.59
N GLU A 244 -10.05 15.64 -16.61
CA GLU A 244 -11.05 16.47 -15.94
C GLU A 244 -12.07 15.58 -15.21
N SER A 245 -12.90 16.21 -14.38
CA SER A 245 -14.05 15.51 -13.77
C SER A 245 -15.07 15.19 -14.85
N PHE A 246 -15.69 14.02 -14.78
CA PHE A 246 -16.63 13.56 -15.81
C PHE A 246 -17.79 12.76 -15.21
N VAL A 247 -18.81 12.49 -16.03
CA VAL A 247 -19.89 11.56 -15.71
C VAL A 247 -19.68 10.31 -16.55
N GLY A 248 -19.45 9.18 -15.87
CA GLY A 248 -19.15 7.91 -16.53
C GLY A 248 -20.31 7.38 -17.34
N GLY A 249 -20.08 6.33 -18.13
CA GLY A 249 -21.13 5.77 -19.00
C GLY A 249 -22.33 5.23 -18.22
N LEU A 250 -22.12 4.84 -16.95
CA LEU A 250 -23.15 4.40 -16.00
C LEU A 250 -23.84 5.55 -15.25
N LEU A 251 -23.63 6.80 -15.68
CA LEU A 251 -24.14 8.02 -15.04
C LEU A 251 -23.57 8.31 -13.65
N GLU A 252 -22.44 7.70 -13.32
CA GLU A 252 -21.72 7.93 -12.07
C GLU A 252 -20.82 9.17 -12.19
N PRO A 253 -20.95 10.17 -11.29
CA PRO A 253 -20.05 11.32 -11.28
C PRO A 253 -18.67 10.93 -10.71
N HIS A 254 -17.62 11.29 -11.44
CA HIS A 254 -16.23 11.12 -11.03
C HIS A 254 -15.58 12.49 -10.88
N HIS A 255 -15.27 12.87 -9.64
CA HIS A 255 -14.63 14.14 -9.33
C HIS A 255 -13.11 13.97 -9.29
N LEU A 256 -12.40 14.72 -10.13
CA LEU A 256 -10.95 14.64 -10.21
C LEU A 256 -10.31 15.08 -8.89
N MET A 257 -9.66 14.16 -8.19
CA MET A 257 -8.91 14.48 -6.96
C MET A 257 -7.47 14.83 -7.26
N ARG A 258 -6.84 14.02 -8.13
CA ARG A 258 -5.43 14.12 -8.43
C ARG A 258 -5.11 13.57 -9.80
N SER A 259 -4.18 14.21 -10.49
CA SER A 259 -3.59 13.71 -11.73
C SER A 259 -2.08 13.88 -11.72
N VAL A 260 -1.38 12.97 -12.40
CA VAL A 260 0.06 13.10 -12.68
C VAL A 260 0.34 12.64 -14.10
N SER A 261 1.12 13.43 -14.85
CA SER A 261 1.51 13.06 -16.21
C SER A 261 2.58 11.97 -16.21
N LEU A 262 2.39 10.98 -17.09
CA LEU A 262 3.34 9.91 -17.38
C LEU A 262 4.08 10.16 -18.72
N GLY A 263 3.70 11.20 -19.47
CA GLY A 263 4.25 11.52 -20.79
C GLY A 263 3.37 11.05 -21.95
N GLU A 264 3.61 11.57 -23.16
CA GLU A 264 2.91 11.17 -24.41
C GLU A 264 1.37 11.20 -24.36
N GLY A 265 0.80 12.10 -23.53
CA GLY A 265 -0.65 12.21 -23.34
C GLY A 265 -1.21 11.25 -22.29
N TRP A 266 -0.37 10.47 -21.62
CA TRP A 266 -0.76 9.60 -20.52
C TRP A 266 -0.76 10.31 -19.17
N PHE A 267 -1.76 9.97 -18.37
CA PHE A 267 -1.95 10.46 -17.01
C PHE A 267 -2.38 9.32 -16.10
N LEU A 268 -1.82 9.29 -14.90
CA LEU A 268 -2.38 8.51 -13.80
C LEU A 268 -3.29 9.44 -13.00
N VAL A 269 -4.53 9.01 -12.78
CA VAL A 269 -5.59 9.85 -12.25
C VAL A 269 -6.31 9.14 -11.11
N SER A 270 -6.74 9.89 -10.11
CA SER A 270 -7.61 9.40 -9.03
C SER A 270 -8.85 10.27 -8.98
N TYR A 271 -9.99 9.60 -8.89
CA TYR A 271 -11.30 10.21 -8.81
C TYR A 271 -11.95 9.86 -7.49
N ASP A 272 -12.61 10.84 -6.90
CA ASP A 272 -13.58 10.61 -5.85
C ASP A 272 -14.84 10.09 -6.53
N GLN A 273 -15.24 8.87 -6.17
CA GLN A 273 -16.56 8.40 -6.49
C GLN A 273 -17.46 9.03 -5.43
N ALA A 274 -18.30 9.98 -5.82
CA ALA A 274 -19.33 10.46 -4.91
C ALA A 274 -20.14 9.24 -4.50
N ALA A 275 -19.89 8.73 -3.29
CA ALA A 275 -20.69 7.69 -2.70
C ALA A 275 -22.13 8.14 -2.87
N GLN A 276 -22.94 7.35 -3.58
CA GLN A 276 -24.36 7.59 -3.63
C GLN A 276 -24.80 7.73 -2.18
N VAL A 277 -25.12 8.96 -1.79
CA VAL A 277 -25.81 9.22 -0.53
C VAL A 277 -27.13 8.49 -0.69
N SER A 278 -27.16 7.28 -0.14
CA SER A 278 -28.38 6.47 -0.04
C SER A 278 -29.27 7.05 1.06
#